data_AF-F4XND0-F1
#
_entry.id   AF-F4XND0-F1
#
_cell.length_a   1.000
_cell.length_b   1.000
_cell.length_c   1.000
_cell.angle_alpha   90.00
_cell.angle_beta   90.00
_cell.angle_gamma   90.00
#
_symmetry.space_group_name_H-M   'P 1'
#
loop_
_entity.id
_entity.type
_entity.pdbx_description
1 polymer ?
#
loop_
_entity_poly.entity_id
_entity_poly.type
_entity_poly.pdbx_seq_one_letter_code
_entity_poly.pdbx_strand_id
1 'polypeptide(L)'
;MENKFHGRASPDMFKRVGLALDPHLQETTYIMCYSQRLYGWVMIRLLPHMPPLVFARFDNLSDAKSHSQALKQLMPDAKFLIFFDRGLPMEQDE
;
A
#
# COMPACT_ATOMS: atom_id res chain seq x y z
N MET A 1 -7.11 36.82 2.54
CA MET A 1 -7.72 35.64 1.88
C MET A 1 -6.74 35.16 0.85
N GLU A 2 -5.72 34.40 1.28
CA GLU A 2 -4.64 33.95 0.41
C GLU A 2 -4.20 32.56 0.88
N ASN A 3 -4.65 31.51 0.19
CA ASN A 3 -4.10 30.17 0.35
C ASN A 3 -3.63 29.70 -1.02
N LYS A 4 -2.37 29.97 -1.34
CA LYS A 4 -1.65 29.30 -2.42
C LYS A 4 -0.79 28.21 -1.80
N PHE A 5 -1.31 27.00 -1.73
CA PHE A 5 -0.53 25.81 -1.42
C PHE A 5 0.44 25.55 -2.57
N HIS A 6 1.73 25.79 -2.35
CA HIS A 6 2.82 25.22 -3.13
C HIS A 6 3.77 24.53 -2.16
N GLY A 7 3.36 23.37 -1.67
CA GLY A 7 4.24 22.47 -0.93
C GLY A 7 5.10 21.67 -1.90
N ARG A 8 6.23 22.25 -2.34
CA ARG A 8 7.33 21.43 -2.89
C ARG A 8 7.96 20.68 -1.72
N ALA A 9 7.99 19.35 -1.78
CA ALA A 9 8.69 18.53 -0.80
C ALA A 9 10.19 18.90 -0.80
N SER A 10 10.74 19.15 0.39
CA SER A 10 12.15 19.51 0.59
C SER A 10 13.04 18.27 0.57
N PRO A 11 14.21 18.27 -0.12
CA PRO A 11 15.06 17.07 -0.31
C PRO A 11 15.78 16.59 0.97
N ASP A 12 15.74 17.34 2.07
CA ASP A 12 16.57 17.09 3.26
C ASP A 12 16.03 15.98 4.21
N MET A 13 14.97 15.27 3.83
CA MET A 13 14.24 14.33 4.71
C MET A 13 14.96 12.98 4.98
N PHE A 14 16.00 12.61 4.22
CA PHE A 14 16.47 11.21 4.18
C PHE A 14 17.83 10.90 4.83
N LYS A 15 18.36 11.79 5.70
CA LYS A 15 19.72 11.62 6.27
C LYS A 15 19.83 10.61 7.43
N ARG A 16 18.80 9.83 7.78
CA ARG A 16 18.81 9.03 9.04
C ARG A 16 18.87 7.50 8.89
N VAL A 17 18.86 6.97 7.67
CA VAL A 17 19.18 5.55 7.44
C VAL A 17 20.46 5.54 6.62
N GLY A 18 21.57 5.11 7.23
CA GLY A 18 22.94 5.17 6.68
C GLY A 18 23.21 4.29 5.46
N LEU A 19 22.31 4.29 4.48
CA LEU A 19 22.50 3.77 3.15
C LEU A 19 22.21 4.93 2.21
N ALA A 20 23.25 5.45 1.56
CA ALA A 20 23.12 6.46 0.52
C ALA A 20 22.39 5.83 -0.67
N LEU A 21 21.07 5.70 -0.56
CA LEU A 21 20.22 5.26 -1.66
C LEU A 21 20.21 6.38 -2.68
N ASP A 22 20.56 6.02 -3.91
CA ASP A 22 20.51 6.86 -5.11
C ASP A 22 19.23 7.73 -5.09
N PRO A 23 19.32 9.05 -5.35
CA PRO A 23 18.16 9.94 -5.40
C PRO A 23 17.04 9.45 -6.34
N HIS A 24 17.35 8.68 -7.40
CA HIS A 24 16.34 8.01 -8.24
C HIS A 24 15.59 6.90 -7.47
N LEU A 25 16.26 6.20 -6.56
CA LEU A 25 15.64 5.17 -5.72
C LEU A 25 14.75 5.78 -4.62
N GLN A 26 15.01 7.00 -4.17
CA GLN A 26 14.16 7.69 -3.17
C GLN A 26 12.79 8.04 -3.75
N GLU A 27 12.75 8.55 -4.98
CA GLU A 27 11.51 8.88 -5.67
C GLU A 27 10.70 7.60 -6.00
N THR A 28 11.35 6.53 -6.46
CA THR A 28 10.67 5.24 -6.65
C THR A 28 10.15 4.63 -5.35
N THR A 29 10.86 4.79 -4.23
CA THR A 29 10.42 4.32 -2.91
C THR A 29 9.21 5.10 -2.43
N TYR A 30 9.24 6.44 -2.58
CA TYR A 30 8.12 7.31 -2.24
C TYR A 30 6.88 6.98 -3.10
N ILE A 31 7.05 6.84 -4.42
CA ILE A 31 5.98 6.45 -5.34
C ILE A 31 5.40 5.08 -4.93
N MET A 32 6.25 4.10 -4.61
CA MET A 32 5.79 2.75 -4.25
C MET A 32 5.05 2.73 -2.90
N CYS A 33 5.52 3.46 -1.89
CA CYS A 33 4.79 3.63 -0.63
C CYS A 33 3.50 4.46 -0.78
N TYR A 34 3.51 5.49 -1.62
CA TYR A 34 2.35 6.35 -1.85
C TYR A 34 1.26 5.58 -2.61
N SER A 35 1.60 4.85 -3.66
CA SER A 35 0.68 3.96 -4.37
C SER A 35 0.08 2.90 -3.43
N GLN A 36 0.88 2.31 -2.54
CA GLN A 36 0.36 1.36 -1.54
C GLN A 36 -0.68 1.99 -0.60
N ARG A 37 -0.60 3.30 -0.32
CA ARG A 37 -1.58 4.04 0.48
C ARG A 37 -2.86 4.40 -0.29
N LEU A 38 -2.78 4.58 -1.61
CA LEU A 38 -3.95 4.84 -2.46
C LEU A 38 -4.84 3.58 -2.56
N TYR A 39 -4.23 2.41 -2.69
CA TYR A 39 -4.94 1.12 -2.66
C TYR A 39 -5.12 0.59 -1.23
N GLY A 40 -6.01 1.25 -0.48
CA GLY A 40 -6.24 0.94 0.92
C GLY A 40 -6.92 -0.42 1.16
N TRP A 41 -7.55 -1.05 0.18
CA TRP A 41 -8.16 -2.38 0.34
C TRP A 41 -7.21 -3.47 -0.13
N VAL A 42 -6.83 -4.37 0.77
CA VAL A 42 -5.88 -5.45 0.48
C VAL A 42 -6.58 -6.79 0.56
N MET A 43 -6.41 -7.62 -0.47
CA MET A 43 -6.83 -9.00 -0.49
C MET A 43 -5.63 -9.91 -0.26
N ILE A 44 -5.70 -10.75 0.77
CA ILE A 44 -4.69 -11.74 1.09
C ILE A 44 -5.24 -13.14 0.84
N ARG A 45 -4.41 -14.00 0.25
CA ARG A 45 -4.67 -15.44 0.15
C ARG A 45 -4.01 -16.17 1.33
N LEU A 46 -4.78 -16.98 2.03
CA LEU A 46 -4.28 -17.85 3.09
C LEU A 46 -3.80 -19.18 2.51
N LEU A 47 -2.65 -19.63 2.98
CA LEU A 47 -2.04 -20.89 2.57
C LEU A 47 -1.93 -21.82 3.79
N PRO A 48 -2.24 -23.12 3.68
CA PRO A 48 -2.34 -24.02 4.84
C PRO A 48 -1.04 -24.21 5.64
N HIS A 49 0.12 -23.94 5.05
CA HIS A 49 1.44 -24.16 5.67
C HIS A 49 2.46 -23.05 5.36
N MET A 50 1.99 -21.92 4.84
CA MET A 50 2.87 -20.83 4.40
C MET A 50 2.34 -19.50 4.90
N PRO A 51 3.21 -18.48 5.03
CA PRO A 51 2.77 -17.13 5.29
C PRO A 51 1.71 -16.68 4.28
N PRO A 52 0.69 -15.93 4.72
CA PRO A 52 -0.30 -15.36 3.83
C PRO A 52 0.36 -14.45 2.78
N LEU A 53 -0.16 -14.50 1.56
CA LEU A 53 0.37 -13.71 0.44
C LEU A 53 -0.60 -12.61 0.05
N VAL A 54 -0.10 -11.38 -0.14
CA VAL A 54 -0.87 -10.29 -0.76
C VAL A 54 -1.19 -10.70 -2.20
N PHE A 55 -2.47 -10.92 -2.45
CA PHE A 55 -2.95 -11.39 -3.75
C PHE A 55 -3.26 -10.22 -4.67
N ALA A 56 -3.94 -9.19 -4.15
CA ALA A 56 -4.31 -8.00 -4.89
C ALA A 56 -4.56 -6.81 -3.95
N ARG A 57 -4.47 -5.59 -4.49
CA ARG A 57 -4.90 -4.36 -3.82
C ARG A 57 -5.96 -3.64 -4.67
N PHE A 58 -6.87 -2.95 -4.01
CA PHE A 58 -8.02 -2.28 -4.62
C PHE A 58 -8.21 -0.89 -4.02
N ASP A 59 -8.71 0.05 -4.83
CA ASP A 59 -9.03 1.40 -4.38
C ASP A 59 -10.31 1.42 -3.52
N ASN A 60 -11.23 0.47 -3.77
CA ASN A 60 -12.50 0.40 -3.08
C ASN A 60 -12.89 -1.05 -2.70
N LEU A 61 -13.76 -1.17 -1.70
CA LEU A 61 -14.23 -2.45 -1.19
C LEU A 61 -15.15 -3.20 -2.16
N SER A 62 -15.90 -2.48 -2.99
CA SER A 62 -16.88 -3.07 -3.92
C SER A 62 -16.18 -3.95 -4.95
N ASP A 63 -15.09 -3.44 -5.52
CA ASP A 63 -14.28 -4.16 -6.49
C ASP A 63 -13.58 -5.36 -5.84
N ALA A 64 -13.03 -5.17 -4.63
CA ALA A 64 -12.42 -6.26 -3.88
C ALA A 64 -13.42 -7.40 -3.60
N LYS A 65 -14.66 -7.07 -3.24
CA LYS A 65 -15.73 -8.06 -3.00
C LYS A 65 -16.14 -8.77 -4.28
N SER A 66 -16.41 -8.04 -5.36
CA SER A 66 -16.77 -8.61 -6.66
C SER A 66 -15.67 -9.56 -7.16
N HIS A 67 -14.41 -9.15 -7.00
CA HIS A 67 -13.27 -9.98 -7.35
C HIS A 67 -13.18 -11.25 -6.49
N SER A 68 -13.40 -11.14 -5.17
CA SER A 68 -13.42 -12.31 -4.28
C SER A 68 -14.52 -13.32 -4.62
N GLN A 69 -15.66 -12.83 -5.12
CA GLN A 69 -16.77 -13.69 -5.53
C GLN A 69 -16.41 -14.50 -6.77
N ALA A 70 -15.77 -13.87 -7.76
CA ALA A 70 -15.23 -14.57 -8.92
C ALA A 70 -14.17 -15.60 -8.52
N LEU A 71 -13.26 -15.26 -7.60
CA LEU A 71 -12.22 -16.17 -7.11
C LEU A 71 -12.79 -17.38 -6.37
N LYS A 72 -13.88 -17.21 -5.61
CA LYS A 72 -14.56 -18.34 -4.95
C LYS A 72 -15.11 -19.35 -5.97
N GLN A 73 -15.55 -18.90 -7.14
CA GLN A 73 -16.04 -19.79 -8.19
C GLN A 73 -14.88 -20.51 -8.88
N LEU A 74 -13.76 -19.82 -9.09
CA LEU A 74 -12.58 -20.39 -9.74
C LEU A 74 -11.77 -21.32 -8.83
N MET A 75 -11.72 -21.01 -7.53
CA MET A 75 -10.88 -21.65 -6.54
C MET A 75 -11.65 -21.84 -5.22
N PRO A 76 -12.64 -22.74 -5.17
CA PRO A 76 -13.52 -22.88 -4.00
C PRO A 76 -12.79 -23.25 -2.71
N ASP A 77 -11.65 -23.95 -2.82
CA ASP A 77 -10.84 -24.35 -1.67
C ASP A 77 -9.89 -23.24 -1.18
N ALA A 78 -9.70 -22.18 -1.97
CA ALA A 78 -8.82 -21.08 -1.60
C ALA A 78 -9.52 -20.13 -0.62
N LYS A 79 -8.80 -19.78 0.45
CA LYS A 79 -9.30 -18.84 1.48
C LYS A 79 -8.70 -17.46 1.23
N PHE A 80 -9.58 -16.46 1.11
CA PHE A 80 -9.21 -15.07 0.91
C PHE A 80 -9.74 -14.20 2.04
N LEU A 81 -8.93 -13.23 2.49
CA LEU A 81 -9.30 -12.19 3.44
C LEU A 81 -9.18 -10.83 2.76
N ILE A 82 -10.14 -9.95 3.00
CA ILE A 82 -10.09 -8.55 2.59
C ILE A 82 -10.07 -7.69 3.84
N PHE A 83 -9.12 -6.77 3.95
CA PHE A 83 -9.08 -5.77 5.02
C PHE A 83 -8.59 -4.43 4.49
N PHE A 84 -8.82 -3.39 5.29
CA PHE A 84 -8.40 -2.03 4.97
C PHE A 84 -7.03 -1.76 5.61
N ASP A 85 -6.01 -1.64 4.77
CA ASP A 85 -4.64 -1.26 5.13
C ASP A 85 -4.54 0.27 5.21
N ARG A 86 -4.80 0.80 6.42
CA ARG A 86 -4.47 2.19 6.75
C ARG A 86 -2.97 2.26 6.97
N GLY A 87 -2.19 2.26 5.89
CA GLY A 87 -0.74 2.36 5.95
C GLY A 87 -0.36 3.42 6.98
N LEU A 88 0.42 3.04 8.00
CA LEU A 88 0.68 3.90 9.16
C LEU A 88 1.12 5.29 8.66
N PRO A 89 0.56 6.38 9.22
CA PRO A 89 1.19 7.68 9.05
C PRO A 89 2.61 7.49 9.58
N MET A 90 3.61 7.84 8.76
CA MET A 90 4.96 7.90 9.31
C MET A 90 4.87 8.92 10.44
N GLU A 91 5.15 8.50 11.66
CA GLU A 91 5.11 9.39 12.82
C GLU A 91 5.91 10.63 12.44
N GLN A 92 5.23 11.77 12.36
CA GLN A 92 5.87 13.05 12.27
C GLN A 92 6.42 13.28 13.67
N ASP A 93 7.67 12.89 13.90
CA ASP A 93 8.41 13.30 15.09
C ASP A 93 8.35 14.84 15.16
N GLU A 94 7.76 15.36 16.25
CA GLU A 94 7.61 16.80 16.56
C GLU A 94 8.93 17.56 16.61
#